data_AF-A0A8C3RMU7-F1
#
_entry.id   AF-A0A8C3RMU7-F1
#
_cell.length_a   1.000
_cell.length_b   1.000
_cell.length_c   1.000
_cell.angle_alpha   90.00
_cell.angle_beta   90.00
_cell.angle_gamma   90.00
#
_symmetry.space_group_name_H-M   'P 1'
#
loop_
_entity.id
_entity.type
_entity.pdbx_description
1 polymer ?
#
loop_
_entity_poly.entity_id
_entity_poly.type
_entity_poly.pdbx_seq_one_letter_code
_entity_poly.pdbx_strand_id
1 'polypeptide(L)'
;MNSDEYPVMDNKDLEAEIHPLKNEDGKAPDNHENCAEKEGLCRKPTRLSQLSRWRTAAFFLSLFLCLIVVFAFSFIIPCPVRPVSQRTWNRKYDRAVTYKFLALEDVNEDKVQDVIFVFKDTNGSSSFNRSCSDEGLSAPCAFVAAVSGTNGSTLWERPVTEDLLWMECAIEQLGGAQSPGCLVIGNPELLTAINPHTGEVRWRQFNNLGANYTVVTPLLKIPDVDGDGVQDLMIFTTAGDETKNVIYSGKNGKQIGTSGRLSLGARPGYLMHVTKTGSYYVLFNTVNALYGYSLKDLYSMATGMESKLASLKQDPQWEKKIESPTHHIPLLSSGDIRYLVKVPGRSGENILVVKSDMAELLNGQTLDSLWTVNASHILSEPVFGYYTPDVLHIVLESEVGPNRKKIMIVESGSGAVHWELELNSRSGSPRPATLNTADHRSTFLFWGEYQAEANETGSKATRQNLYLFHPSYPNVLLELNNSPDRIVAFDAVLFERSRHACYVLLTGPQSSEGPGWVSVTKRKLKEDITGSRVTWLSQVAGDSEQYIRDRFFRMRFRSQM
;
A
#
# COMPACT_ATOMS: atom_id res chain seq x y z
N MET A 1 -11.13 11.67 68.08
CA MET A 1 -9.69 11.76 68.42
C MET A 1 -8.98 11.97 67.09
N ASN A 2 -8.88 13.22 66.60
CA ASN A 2 -7.85 14.22 66.93
C ASN A 2 -6.44 13.61 66.92
N SER A 3 -5.41 14.16 66.28
CA SER A 3 -5.24 15.30 65.37
C SER A 3 -3.80 15.18 64.81
N ASP A 4 -3.49 16.04 63.83
CA ASP A 4 -2.15 16.61 63.50
C ASP A 4 -1.56 16.12 62.16
N GLU A 5 -1.01 16.93 61.25
CA GLU A 5 -0.90 18.38 61.03
C GLU A 5 -0.32 18.53 59.59
N TYR A 6 -0.70 19.57 58.84
CA TYR A 6 -0.22 19.89 57.48
C TYR A 6 1.07 20.76 57.54
N PRO A 7 1.93 20.86 56.49
CA PRO A 7 1.63 21.78 55.39
C PRO A 7 1.99 21.30 53.97
N VAL A 8 1.06 21.58 53.06
CA VAL A 8 1.20 21.60 51.60
C VAL A 8 2.00 22.84 51.21
N MET A 9 2.99 22.65 50.34
CA MET A 9 3.73 23.75 49.71
C MET A 9 3.06 24.12 48.38
N ASP A 10 2.63 25.39 48.36
CA ASP A 10 1.99 26.16 47.31
C ASP A 10 2.91 26.26 46.07
N ASN A 11 2.40 25.95 44.88
CA ASN A 11 3.01 26.42 43.64
C ASN A 11 1.94 27.04 42.75
N LYS A 12 1.96 28.38 42.77
CA LYS A 12 1.22 29.29 41.91
C LYS A 12 1.82 29.27 40.51
N ASP A 13 0.96 29.26 39.51
CA ASP A 13 0.91 30.24 38.40
C ASP A 13 -0.10 29.72 37.36
N LEU A 14 -1.37 30.06 37.55
CA LEU A 14 -2.08 31.21 36.95
C LEU A 14 -2.61 30.92 35.53
N GLU A 15 -3.78 30.27 35.51
CA GLU A 15 -4.78 30.48 34.48
C GLU A 15 -5.25 31.96 34.51
N ALA A 16 -5.13 32.64 33.37
CA ALA A 16 -5.68 33.97 33.18
C ALA A 16 -7.17 33.86 32.80
N GLU A 17 -8.05 33.80 33.79
CA GLU A 17 -9.47 34.12 33.63
C GLU A 17 -9.66 35.64 33.59
N ILE A 18 -10.20 36.13 32.47
CA ILE A 18 -10.50 37.55 32.26
C ILE A 18 -11.96 37.79 32.65
N HIS A 19 -12.18 38.35 33.84
CA HIS A 19 -13.45 38.97 34.22
C HIS A 19 -13.41 40.51 34.01
N PRO A 20 -14.49 41.13 33.49
CA PRO A 20 -14.53 42.55 33.17
C PRO A 20 -14.75 43.41 34.43
N LEU A 21 -13.85 44.36 34.66
CA LEU A 21 -13.93 45.34 35.74
C LEU A 21 -14.98 46.42 35.43
N LYS A 22 -16.04 46.39 36.25
CA LYS A 22 -16.97 47.46 36.57
C LYS A 22 -16.24 48.48 37.45
N ASN A 23 -16.13 49.73 37.02
CA ASN A 23 -15.75 50.83 37.92
C ASN A 23 -17.01 51.56 38.39
N GLU A 24 -17.22 51.52 39.71
CA GLU A 24 -18.06 52.45 40.45
C GLU A 24 -17.34 53.80 40.56
N ASP A 25 -17.95 54.87 40.06
CA ASP A 25 -17.67 56.23 40.50
C ASP A 25 -18.72 56.62 41.54
N GLY A 26 -18.27 57.03 42.73
CA GLY A 26 -19.13 57.53 43.79
C GLY A 26 -18.46 58.60 44.65
N LYS A 27 -18.71 59.88 44.35
CA LYS A 27 -19.41 60.87 45.22
C LYS A 27 -19.17 62.35 44.80
N ALA A 28 -20.28 62.99 44.40
CA ALA A 28 -20.88 64.31 44.73
C ALA A 28 -20.06 65.49 45.31
N PRO A 29 -20.54 66.76 45.27
CA PRO A 29 -21.91 67.22 44.90
C PRO A 29 -22.01 68.42 43.91
N ASP A 30 -23.26 68.66 43.48
CA ASP A 30 -23.75 69.83 42.74
C ASP A 30 -23.45 71.18 43.41
N ASN A 31 -23.20 72.22 42.60
CA ASN A 31 -23.79 73.54 42.83
C ASN A 31 -23.75 74.46 41.59
N HIS A 32 -24.92 75.06 41.35
CA HIS A 32 -25.35 76.19 40.53
C HIS A 32 -24.35 77.04 39.70
N GLU A 33 -24.78 77.30 38.46
CA GLU A 33 -24.89 78.61 37.78
C GLU A 33 -24.01 79.78 38.27
N ASN A 34 -23.18 80.36 37.39
CA ASN A 34 -23.56 81.58 36.65
C ASN A 34 -22.46 82.13 35.71
N CYS A 35 -22.98 82.87 34.74
CA CYS A 35 -22.33 83.58 33.63
C CYS A 35 -21.50 84.80 34.08
N ALA A 36 -20.38 85.10 33.40
CA ALA A 36 -20.08 86.41 32.76
C ALA A 36 -18.57 86.71 32.57
N GLU A 37 -18.27 87.22 31.37
CA GLU A 37 -17.24 88.20 30.95
C GLU A 37 -15.71 87.99 31.09
N LYS A 38 -15.10 88.14 29.90
CA LYS A 38 -13.85 88.85 29.52
C LYS A 38 -12.46 88.21 29.75
N GLU A 39 -11.83 88.05 28.58
CA GLU A 39 -10.41 88.19 28.21
C GLU A 39 -9.36 87.17 28.70
N GLY A 40 -8.61 86.66 27.72
CA GLY A 40 -7.15 86.55 27.88
C GLY A 40 -6.54 85.14 27.90
N LEU A 41 -6.39 84.56 26.70
CA LEU A 41 -5.25 83.74 26.26
C LEU A 41 -4.90 82.42 26.99
N CYS A 42 -4.60 81.41 26.15
CA CYS A 42 -3.88 80.14 26.39
C CYS A 42 -4.71 78.89 26.74
N ARG A 43 -4.91 77.99 25.76
CA ARG A 43 -4.13 76.73 25.62
C ARG A 43 -4.65 75.84 24.48
N LYS A 44 -3.71 75.21 23.78
CA LYS A 44 -3.87 74.30 22.62
C LYS A 44 -4.80 73.10 22.92
N PRO A 45 -5.61 72.60 21.96
CA PRO A 45 -6.35 71.37 22.15
C PRO A 45 -5.39 70.17 22.24
N THR A 46 -5.66 69.33 23.23
CA THR A 46 -4.85 68.24 23.75
C THR A 46 -4.78 67.03 22.82
N ARG A 47 -3.55 66.55 22.56
CA ARG A 47 -3.18 65.33 21.80
C ARG A 47 -3.82 64.02 22.31
N LEU A 48 -4.51 64.03 23.44
CA LEU A 48 -5.13 62.85 24.07
C LEU A 48 -6.46 62.42 23.42
N SER A 49 -7.23 63.36 22.84
CA SER A 49 -8.51 63.05 22.19
C SER A 49 -8.35 62.33 20.84
N GLN A 50 -7.21 62.55 20.17
CA GLN A 50 -6.86 61.89 18.90
C GLN A 50 -6.36 60.46 19.12
N LEU A 51 -5.61 60.20 20.20
CA LEU A 51 -5.11 58.87 20.56
C LEU A 51 -6.24 57.89 20.91
N SER A 52 -7.31 58.36 21.56
CA SER A 52 -8.52 57.57 21.82
C SER A 52 -9.23 57.17 20.53
N ARG A 53 -9.42 58.11 19.59
CA ARG A 53 -10.07 57.86 18.30
C ARG A 53 -9.29 56.89 17.40
N TRP A 54 -7.96 56.95 17.40
CA TRP A 54 -7.11 56.02 16.65
C TRP A 54 -7.16 54.60 17.21
N ARG A 55 -7.21 54.43 18.54
CA ARG A 55 -7.37 53.11 19.15
C ARG A 55 -8.74 52.51 18.84
N THR A 56 -9.79 53.31 18.85
CA THR A 56 -11.14 52.88 18.44
C THR A 56 -11.18 52.53 16.95
N ALA A 57 -10.57 53.33 16.07
CA ALA A 57 -10.49 53.02 14.65
C ALA A 57 -9.71 51.73 14.36
N ALA A 58 -8.59 51.51 15.05
CA ALA A 58 -7.81 50.27 14.92
C ALA A 58 -8.60 49.04 15.40
N PHE A 59 -9.38 49.16 16.47
CA PHE A 59 -10.25 48.08 16.95
C PHE A 59 -11.33 47.72 15.92
N PHE A 60 -12.05 48.71 15.37
CA PHE A 60 -13.06 48.45 14.34
C PHE A 60 -12.47 47.94 13.03
N LEU A 61 -11.28 48.41 12.65
CA LEU A 61 -10.56 47.88 11.48
C LEU A 61 -10.19 46.41 11.67
N SER A 62 -9.68 46.05 12.86
CA SER A 62 -9.35 44.65 13.19
C SER A 62 -10.59 43.75 13.14
N LEU A 63 -11.71 44.23 13.71
CA LEU A 63 -12.98 43.49 13.71
C LEU A 63 -13.53 43.34 12.28
N PHE A 64 -13.46 44.40 11.47
CA PHE A 64 -13.86 44.36 10.07
C PHE A 64 -12.99 43.41 9.24
N LEU A 65 -11.67 43.40 9.44
CA LEU A 65 -10.77 42.43 8.80
C LEU A 65 -11.09 40.99 9.21
N CYS A 66 -11.37 40.75 10.49
CA CYS A 66 -11.79 39.44 10.97
C CYS A 66 -13.10 38.97 10.30
N LEU A 67 -14.09 39.86 10.22
CA LEU A 67 -15.36 39.57 9.54
C LEU A 67 -15.16 39.31 8.04
N ILE A 68 -14.30 40.08 7.36
CA ILE A 68 -13.95 39.84 5.96
C ILE A 68 -13.34 38.46 5.79
N VAL A 69 -12.40 38.06 6.65
CA VAL A 69 -11.75 36.76 6.58
C VAL A 69 -12.78 35.63 6.75
N VAL A 70 -13.65 35.71 7.76
CA VAL A 70 -14.72 34.72 7.97
C VAL A 70 -15.68 34.68 6.77
N PHE A 71 -16.05 35.84 6.23
CA PHE A 71 -16.95 35.93 5.07
C PHE A 71 -16.29 35.37 3.80
N ALA A 72 -15.00 35.63 3.60
CA ALA A 72 -14.23 35.09 2.50
C ALA A 72 -14.16 33.55 2.55
N PHE A 73 -13.90 32.97 3.73
CA PHE A 73 -13.90 31.51 3.92
C PHE A 73 -15.29 30.88 3.85
N SER A 74 -16.36 31.62 4.14
CA SER A 74 -17.73 31.11 4.11
C SER A 74 -18.42 31.24 2.76
N PHE A 75 -18.12 32.29 1.99
CA PHE A 75 -18.87 32.65 0.78
C PHE A 75 -18.03 32.87 -0.47
N ILE A 76 -16.76 33.29 -0.35
CA ILE A 76 -15.91 33.60 -1.51
C ILE A 76 -15.09 32.38 -1.93
N ILE A 77 -14.61 31.60 -0.96
CA ILE A 77 -13.94 30.33 -1.22
C ILE A 77 -15.03 29.26 -1.24
N PRO A 78 -15.55 28.84 -2.40
CA PRO A 78 -16.43 27.70 -2.45
C PRO A 78 -15.68 26.54 -1.79
N CYS A 79 -16.33 25.87 -0.82
CA CYS A 79 -15.90 24.53 -0.46
C CYS A 79 -15.84 23.75 -1.79
N PRO A 80 -14.67 23.23 -2.20
CA PRO A 80 -14.59 22.50 -3.45
C PRO A 80 -15.67 21.43 -3.41
N VAL A 81 -16.55 21.42 -4.43
CA VAL A 81 -17.62 20.44 -4.56
C VAL A 81 -16.93 19.08 -4.51
N ARG A 82 -17.04 18.40 -3.37
CA ARG A 82 -16.33 17.14 -3.16
C ARG A 82 -16.93 16.13 -4.13
N PRO A 83 -16.13 15.40 -4.91
CA PRO A 83 -16.64 14.27 -5.65
C PRO A 83 -17.28 13.33 -4.62
N VAL A 84 -18.58 13.08 -4.75
CA VAL A 84 -19.28 12.17 -3.86
C VAL A 84 -18.86 10.76 -4.27
N SER A 85 -17.82 10.24 -3.62
CA SER A 85 -17.39 8.86 -3.82
C SER A 85 -18.56 7.93 -3.45
N GLN A 86 -19.07 7.21 -4.46
CA GLN A 86 -19.99 6.13 -4.27
C GLN A 86 -19.39 5.11 -3.30
N ARG A 87 -20.25 4.59 -2.41
CA ARG A 87 -19.86 3.63 -1.37
C ARG A 87 -19.50 2.28 -1.99
N THR A 88 -20.21 1.91 -3.05
CA THR A 88 -20.04 0.65 -3.77
C THR A 88 -20.31 0.88 -5.25
N TRP A 89 -19.51 0.27 -6.11
CA TRP A 89 -19.74 0.20 -7.55
C TRP A 89 -19.22 -1.13 -8.10
N ASN A 90 -19.76 -1.58 -9.23
CA ASN A 90 -19.36 -2.79 -9.93
C ASN A 90 -19.28 -2.52 -11.44
N ARG A 91 -18.09 -2.71 -12.02
CA ARG A 91 -17.84 -2.64 -13.45
C ARG A 91 -17.67 -4.06 -14.00
N LYS A 92 -18.36 -4.36 -15.11
CA LYS A 92 -18.32 -5.69 -15.75
C LYS A 92 -17.88 -5.57 -17.20
N TYR A 93 -17.09 -6.55 -17.64
CA TYR A 93 -16.66 -6.78 -19.01
C TYR A 93 -17.16 -8.16 -19.42
N ASP A 94 -17.85 -8.24 -20.54
CA ASP A 94 -18.33 -9.50 -21.11
C ASP A 94 -17.27 -10.08 -22.06
N ARG A 95 -17.32 -11.41 -22.25
CA ARG A 95 -16.43 -12.14 -23.17
C ARG A 95 -14.94 -11.85 -22.96
N ALA A 96 -14.55 -11.55 -21.72
CA ALA A 96 -13.20 -11.16 -21.33
C ALA A 96 -12.54 -12.22 -20.46
N VAL A 97 -11.21 -12.19 -20.38
CA VAL A 97 -10.41 -12.88 -19.37
C VAL A 97 -9.62 -11.87 -18.56
N THR A 98 -9.32 -12.18 -17.30
CA THR A 98 -8.57 -11.26 -16.42
C THR A 98 -7.20 -11.80 -16.07
N TYR A 99 -6.28 -10.88 -15.75
CA TYR A 99 -4.95 -11.20 -15.25
C TYR A 99 -4.86 -10.94 -13.75
N LYS A 100 -3.88 -11.57 -13.08
CA LYS A 100 -3.59 -11.37 -11.65
C LYS A 100 -2.81 -10.06 -11.44
N PHE A 101 -3.42 -8.93 -11.79
CA PHE A 101 -2.85 -7.60 -11.60
C PHE A 101 -3.94 -6.63 -11.12
N LEU A 102 -3.63 -5.91 -10.04
CA LEU A 102 -4.48 -4.88 -9.46
C LEU A 102 -3.57 -3.84 -8.82
N ALA A 103 -3.70 -2.59 -9.25
CA ALA A 103 -2.97 -1.46 -8.69
C ALA A 103 -3.95 -0.34 -8.31
N LEU A 104 -3.54 0.48 -7.35
CA LEU A 104 -4.34 1.55 -6.78
C LEU A 104 -3.50 2.83 -6.79
N GLU A 105 -3.98 3.85 -7.52
CA GLU A 105 -3.28 5.12 -7.73
C GLU A 105 -4.31 6.23 -7.97
N ASP A 106 -4.05 7.45 -7.53
CA ASP A 106 -4.90 8.61 -7.79
C ASP A 106 -4.64 9.12 -9.22
N VAL A 107 -5.32 8.52 -10.20
CA VAL A 107 -5.05 8.66 -11.64
C VAL A 107 -5.50 10.02 -12.16
N ASN A 108 -6.63 10.53 -11.66
CA ASN A 108 -7.22 11.80 -12.09
C ASN A 108 -6.90 12.98 -11.14
N GLU A 109 -6.02 12.78 -10.17
CA GLU A 109 -5.59 13.76 -9.16
C GLU A 109 -6.75 14.35 -8.32
N ASP A 110 -7.82 13.59 -8.12
CA ASP A 110 -8.98 14.02 -7.33
C ASP A 110 -8.84 13.72 -5.83
N LYS A 111 -7.69 13.17 -5.41
CA LYS A 111 -7.35 12.74 -4.04
C LYS A 111 -8.06 11.47 -3.59
N VAL A 112 -8.71 10.78 -4.51
CA VAL A 112 -9.31 9.46 -4.32
C VAL A 112 -8.48 8.44 -5.10
N GLN A 113 -8.12 7.33 -4.46
CA GLN A 113 -7.46 6.24 -5.19
C GLN A 113 -8.38 5.67 -6.26
N ASP A 114 -7.87 5.52 -7.47
CA ASP A 114 -8.50 4.86 -8.60
C ASP A 114 -7.95 3.43 -8.77
N VAL A 115 -8.62 2.61 -9.59
CA VAL A 115 -8.26 1.20 -9.77
C VAL A 115 -7.70 0.96 -11.17
N ILE A 116 -6.49 0.42 -11.24
CA ILE A 116 -5.85 -0.02 -12.48
C ILE A 116 -5.80 -1.55 -12.51
N PHE A 117 -6.27 -2.15 -13.60
CA PHE A 117 -6.28 -3.60 -13.78
C PHE A 117 -6.11 -3.97 -15.27
N VAL A 118 -5.90 -5.26 -15.55
CA VAL A 118 -5.73 -5.75 -16.92
C VAL A 118 -6.73 -6.85 -17.21
N PHE A 119 -7.37 -6.75 -18.38
CA PHE A 119 -8.22 -7.77 -18.94
C PHE A 119 -7.88 -7.97 -20.41
N LYS A 120 -8.24 -9.12 -20.99
CA LYS A 120 -8.08 -9.39 -22.42
C LYS A 120 -9.44 -9.59 -23.06
N ASP A 121 -9.61 -8.92 -24.19
CA ASP A 121 -10.86 -8.85 -24.94
C ASP A 121 -10.57 -8.57 -26.44
N THR A 122 -11.60 -8.69 -27.27
CA THR A 122 -11.54 -8.41 -28.71
C THR A 122 -11.72 -6.92 -29.01
N ASN A 123 -12.63 -6.24 -28.31
CA ASN A 123 -13.05 -4.87 -28.65
C ASN A 123 -12.86 -3.85 -27.52
N GLY A 124 -12.43 -4.28 -26.32
CA GLY A 124 -12.33 -3.40 -25.15
C GLY A 124 -13.71 -2.89 -24.71
N SER A 125 -13.77 -1.85 -23.88
CA SER A 125 -15.05 -1.17 -23.70
C SER A 125 -15.38 -0.30 -24.91
N SER A 126 -16.66 -0.17 -25.23
CA SER A 126 -17.16 0.76 -26.25
C SER A 126 -16.90 2.24 -25.94
N SER A 127 -16.29 2.57 -24.80
CA SER A 127 -16.11 3.95 -24.35
C SER A 127 -14.84 4.62 -24.88
N PHE A 128 -13.81 3.84 -25.25
CA PHE A 128 -12.60 4.34 -25.87
C PHE A 128 -12.45 3.68 -27.25
N ASN A 129 -12.58 4.47 -28.33
CA ASN A 129 -12.44 4.03 -29.73
C ASN A 129 -10.97 3.64 -30.05
N ARG A 130 -10.38 2.70 -29.32
CA ARG A 130 -9.03 2.17 -29.54
C ARG A 130 -9.10 0.65 -29.58
N SER A 131 -8.91 0.10 -30.77
CA SER A 131 -8.89 -1.34 -31.01
C SER A 131 -7.47 -1.90 -30.95
N CYS A 132 -7.34 -3.22 -30.82
CA CYS A 132 -6.06 -3.92 -30.92
C CYS A 132 -5.32 -3.56 -32.23
N SER A 133 -6.06 -3.48 -33.34
CA SER A 133 -5.51 -3.20 -34.67
C SER A 133 -4.96 -1.78 -34.81
N ASP A 134 -5.54 -0.79 -34.11
CA ASP A 134 -5.03 0.59 -34.10
C ASP A 134 -3.63 0.68 -33.46
N GLU A 135 -3.31 -0.25 -32.56
CA GLU A 135 -2.02 -0.38 -31.89
C GLU A 135 -1.09 -1.42 -32.56
N GLY A 136 -1.51 -1.99 -33.69
CA GLY A 136 -0.74 -3.00 -34.43
C GLY A 136 -0.71 -4.40 -33.78
N LEU A 137 -1.68 -4.71 -32.92
CA LEU A 137 -1.79 -5.97 -32.19
C LEU A 137 -2.85 -6.88 -32.81
N SER A 138 -2.64 -8.20 -32.74
CA SER A 138 -3.67 -9.18 -33.11
C SER A 138 -4.78 -9.23 -32.05
N ALA A 139 -6.04 -9.23 -32.49
CA ALA A 139 -7.18 -9.42 -31.60
C ALA A 139 -7.41 -10.93 -31.34
N PRO A 140 -7.80 -11.34 -30.11
CA PRO A 140 -7.97 -10.53 -28.90
C PRO A 140 -6.63 -10.14 -28.25
N CYS A 141 -6.59 -8.96 -27.63
CA CYS A 141 -5.40 -8.41 -26.98
C CYS A 141 -5.70 -8.00 -25.53
N ALA A 142 -4.65 -7.82 -24.74
CA ALA A 142 -4.73 -7.31 -23.37
C ALA A 142 -4.90 -5.78 -23.36
N PHE A 143 -5.87 -5.32 -22.58
CA PHE A 143 -6.19 -3.94 -22.29
C PHE A 143 -5.82 -3.62 -20.85
N VAL A 144 -5.10 -2.51 -20.65
CA VAL A 144 -4.96 -1.89 -19.35
C VAL A 144 -6.06 -0.85 -19.22
N ALA A 145 -6.76 -0.85 -18.08
CA ALA A 145 -7.81 0.10 -17.79
C ALA A 145 -7.57 0.76 -16.44
N ALA A 146 -7.84 2.07 -16.37
CA ALA A 146 -8.03 2.79 -15.13
C ALA A 146 -9.51 3.15 -14.97
N VAL A 147 -10.09 2.83 -13.81
CA VAL A 147 -11.47 3.18 -13.46
C VAL A 147 -11.50 4.01 -12.19
N SER A 148 -12.35 5.03 -12.18
CA SER A 148 -12.40 5.96 -11.07
C SER A 148 -12.85 5.27 -9.79
N GLY A 149 -12.11 5.48 -8.71
CA GLY A 149 -12.46 5.00 -7.39
C GLY A 149 -13.77 5.61 -6.90
N THR A 150 -14.13 6.81 -7.36
CA THR A 150 -15.35 7.49 -6.91
C THR A 150 -16.62 6.79 -7.39
N ASN A 151 -16.69 6.32 -8.64
CA ASN A 151 -17.94 5.85 -9.24
C ASN A 151 -17.79 4.66 -10.22
N GLY A 152 -16.58 4.15 -10.41
CA GLY A 152 -16.30 3.04 -11.34
C GLY A 152 -16.39 3.40 -12.82
N SER A 153 -16.45 4.69 -13.17
CA SER A 153 -16.37 5.15 -14.55
C SER A 153 -14.98 4.89 -15.12
N THR A 154 -14.88 4.49 -16.39
CA THR A 154 -13.59 4.32 -17.05
C THR A 154 -12.93 5.69 -17.27
N LEU A 155 -11.72 5.87 -16.74
CA LEU A 155 -10.90 7.06 -16.94
C LEU A 155 -10.14 6.98 -18.26
N TRP A 156 -9.55 5.81 -18.54
CA TRP A 156 -8.93 5.47 -19.81
C TRP A 156 -8.80 3.95 -19.94
N GLU A 157 -8.75 3.49 -21.19
CA GLU A 157 -8.50 2.10 -21.57
C GLU A 157 -7.53 2.06 -22.76
N ARG A 158 -6.58 1.12 -22.74
CA ARG A 158 -5.59 1.00 -23.81
C ARG A 158 -5.18 -0.43 -24.13
N PRO A 159 -5.20 -0.84 -25.41
CA PRO A 159 -4.51 -2.05 -25.87
C PRO A 159 -3.00 -1.95 -25.68
N VAL A 160 -2.38 -2.98 -25.10
CA VAL A 160 -0.94 -2.93 -24.74
C VAL A 160 -0.11 -4.09 -25.27
N THR A 161 -0.67 -5.29 -25.39
CA THR A 161 0.01 -6.50 -25.86
C THR A 161 -1.01 -7.57 -26.25
N GLU A 162 -0.65 -8.58 -27.03
CA GLU A 162 -1.57 -9.70 -27.35
C GLU A 162 -1.84 -10.57 -26.11
N ASP A 163 -0.82 -10.84 -25.31
CA ASP A 163 -0.95 -11.49 -24.01
C ASP A 163 -0.03 -10.85 -22.97
N LEU A 164 -0.50 -10.73 -21.73
CA LEU A 164 0.25 -10.13 -20.64
C LEU A 164 1.12 -11.16 -19.93
N LEU A 165 2.42 -10.90 -19.84
CA LEU A 165 3.36 -11.69 -19.04
C LEU A 165 3.54 -11.10 -17.65
N TRP A 166 3.74 -9.79 -17.56
CA TRP A 166 3.90 -9.08 -16.30
C TRP A 166 3.53 -7.61 -16.44
N MET A 167 3.07 -6.99 -15.35
CA MET A 167 2.86 -5.56 -15.27
C MET A 167 3.22 -5.06 -13.87
N GLU A 168 3.85 -3.90 -13.79
CA GLU A 168 4.13 -3.18 -12.54
C GLU A 168 3.89 -1.68 -12.76
N CYS A 169 3.25 -1.03 -11.79
CA CYS A 169 3.03 0.42 -11.75
C CYS A 169 3.85 1.06 -10.62
N ALA A 170 3.76 2.38 -10.49
CA ALA A 170 4.54 3.17 -9.52
C ALA A 170 6.06 3.07 -9.73
N ILE A 171 6.51 2.98 -11.00
CA ILE A 171 7.94 3.03 -11.34
C ILE A 171 8.34 4.49 -11.50
N GLU A 172 9.12 5.00 -10.56
CA GLU A 172 9.62 6.38 -10.55
C GLU A 172 10.45 6.68 -11.80
N GLN A 173 10.30 7.88 -12.35
CA GLN A 173 11.09 8.39 -13.48
C GLN A 173 11.05 7.59 -14.79
N LEU A 174 10.17 6.59 -14.91
CA LEU A 174 10.07 5.76 -16.11
C LEU A 174 9.82 6.61 -17.37
N GLY A 175 10.64 6.47 -18.40
CA GLY A 175 10.55 7.31 -19.59
C GLY A 175 11.09 8.74 -19.43
N GLY A 176 11.81 9.03 -18.33
CA GLY A 176 12.36 10.36 -18.02
C GLY A 176 11.34 11.39 -17.55
N ALA A 177 10.10 10.98 -17.27
CA ALA A 177 9.06 11.86 -16.76
C ALA A 177 9.08 11.93 -15.23
N GLN A 178 8.70 13.08 -14.65
CA GLN A 178 8.67 13.22 -13.19
C GLN A 178 7.60 12.36 -12.51
N SER A 179 6.49 12.10 -13.18
CA SER A 179 5.43 11.23 -12.64
C SER A 179 5.78 9.76 -12.85
N PRO A 180 5.40 8.88 -11.90
CA PRO A 180 5.63 7.45 -12.03
C PRO A 180 4.94 6.87 -13.27
N GLY A 181 5.48 5.76 -13.77
CA GLY A 181 4.96 5.04 -14.92
C GLY A 181 4.56 3.60 -14.58
N CYS A 182 3.83 2.97 -15.50
CA CYS A 182 3.60 1.54 -15.51
C CYS A 182 4.38 0.88 -16.63
N LEU A 183 5.05 -0.25 -16.35
CA LEU A 183 5.69 -1.07 -17.35
C LEU A 183 4.87 -2.33 -17.62
N VAL A 184 4.60 -2.59 -18.89
CA VAL A 184 3.96 -3.80 -19.39
C VAL A 184 4.99 -4.65 -20.11
N ILE A 185 5.06 -5.93 -19.75
CA ILE A 185 5.83 -6.97 -20.43
C ILE A 185 4.83 -7.89 -21.12
N GLY A 186 4.87 -7.90 -22.44
CA GLY A 186 3.94 -8.60 -23.30
C GLY A 186 4.55 -9.78 -24.07
N ASN A 187 3.66 -10.66 -24.53
CA ASN A 187 3.92 -11.62 -25.60
C ASN A 187 3.11 -11.23 -26.85
N PRO A 188 3.73 -11.08 -28.05
CA PRO A 188 5.17 -11.18 -28.34
C PRO A 188 6.01 -10.14 -27.58
N GLU A 189 7.34 -10.37 -27.51
CA GLU A 189 8.36 -9.68 -26.68
C GLU A 189 8.34 -8.14 -26.72
N LEU A 190 7.33 -7.56 -26.11
CA LEU A 190 7.00 -6.15 -26.19
C LEU A 190 7.10 -5.53 -24.80
N LEU A 191 8.02 -4.57 -24.63
CA LEU A 191 8.07 -3.71 -23.46
C LEU A 191 7.38 -2.40 -23.78
N THR A 192 6.38 -2.04 -22.97
CA THR A 192 5.64 -0.78 -23.13
C THR A 192 5.61 -0.03 -21.80
N ALA A 193 6.11 1.19 -21.79
CA ALA A 193 5.95 2.11 -20.67
C ALA A 193 4.73 3.01 -20.89
N ILE A 194 3.87 3.12 -19.88
CA ILE A 194 2.58 3.81 -19.94
C ILE A 194 2.54 4.86 -18.83
N ASN A 195 1.97 6.01 -19.14
CA ASN A 195 1.59 7.00 -18.16
C ASN A 195 0.27 6.59 -17.48
N PRO A 196 0.25 6.23 -16.18
CA PRO A 196 -0.95 5.79 -15.49
C PRO A 196 -2.04 6.87 -15.42
N HIS A 197 -1.71 8.16 -15.54
CA HIS A 197 -2.68 9.26 -15.42
C HIS A 197 -3.52 9.44 -16.69
N THR A 198 -2.97 9.07 -17.85
CA THR A 198 -3.58 9.34 -19.17
C THR A 198 -3.79 8.09 -20.02
N GLY A 199 -3.14 6.98 -19.67
CA GLY A 199 -3.02 5.81 -20.53
C GLY A 199 -2.10 6.03 -21.73
N GLU A 200 -1.38 7.15 -21.82
CA GLU A 200 -0.49 7.42 -22.95
C GLU A 200 0.82 6.63 -22.90
N VAL A 201 1.23 6.08 -24.04
CA VAL A 201 2.48 5.31 -24.15
C VAL A 201 3.66 6.28 -24.15
N ARG A 202 4.59 6.11 -23.20
CA ARG A 202 5.83 6.91 -23.12
C ARG A 202 6.87 6.39 -24.10
N TRP A 203 7.04 5.08 -24.16
CA TRP A 203 7.86 4.40 -25.15
C TRP A 203 7.39 2.94 -25.29
N ARG A 204 7.70 2.35 -26.44
CA ARG A 204 7.39 0.96 -26.79
C ARG A 204 8.56 0.38 -27.55
N GLN A 205 9.08 -0.75 -27.10
CA GLN A 205 10.25 -1.38 -27.68
C GLN A 205 10.00 -2.89 -27.85
N PHE A 206 10.25 -3.37 -29.06
CA PHE A 206 10.38 -4.80 -29.33
C PHE A 206 11.76 -5.25 -28.87
N ASN A 207 11.79 -6.30 -28.09
CA ASN A 207 13.02 -6.87 -27.56
C ASN A 207 13.22 -8.30 -28.04
N ASN A 208 14.42 -8.82 -27.82
CA ASN A 208 14.78 -10.21 -28.08
C ASN A 208 15.04 -10.90 -26.73
N LEU A 209 13.99 -11.41 -26.10
CA LEU A 209 14.03 -12.21 -24.88
C LEU A 209 14.40 -13.68 -25.15
N GLY A 210 14.38 -14.08 -26.42
CA GLY A 210 14.85 -15.36 -26.94
C GLY A 210 13.73 -16.39 -27.07
N ALA A 211 13.90 -17.41 -27.91
CA ALA A 211 12.83 -18.40 -28.14
C ALA A 211 12.50 -19.21 -26.85
N ASN A 212 11.21 -19.49 -26.64
CA ASN A 212 10.69 -20.33 -25.54
C ASN A 212 11.10 -19.88 -24.13
N TYR A 213 11.17 -18.57 -23.92
CA TYR A 213 11.51 -17.98 -22.63
C TYR A 213 10.31 -17.94 -21.67
N THR A 214 10.60 -17.87 -20.38
CA THR A 214 9.65 -17.46 -19.34
C THR A 214 10.24 -16.26 -18.62
N VAL A 215 9.47 -15.18 -18.48
CA VAL A 215 9.89 -14.01 -17.70
C VAL A 215 9.84 -14.36 -16.22
N VAL A 216 10.92 -14.06 -15.52
CA VAL A 216 10.98 -14.24 -14.07
C VAL A 216 10.62 -12.91 -13.41
N THR A 217 9.62 -12.95 -12.52
CA THR A 217 9.00 -11.78 -11.89
C THR A 217 9.31 -11.76 -10.39
N PRO A 218 9.35 -10.58 -9.72
CA PRO A 218 8.94 -9.24 -10.19
C PRO A 218 10.05 -8.46 -10.90
N LEU A 219 9.72 -7.41 -11.65
CA LEU A 219 10.70 -6.56 -12.36
C LEU A 219 11.76 -5.97 -11.40
N LEU A 220 13.02 -5.94 -11.85
CA LEU A 220 14.10 -5.35 -11.06
C LEU A 220 14.44 -3.92 -11.50
N LYS A 221 14.20 -2.96 -10.62
CA LYS A 221 14.64 -1.56 -10.75
C LYS A 221 16.09 -1.47 -10.26
N ILE A 222 17.00 -0.98 -11.11
CA ILE A 222 18.43 -0.83 -10.79
C ILE A 222 18.85 0.65 -10.91
N PRO A 223 19.98 1.06 -10.30
CA PRO A 223 20.54 2.38 -10.53
C PRO A 223 20.77 2.66 -12.02
N ASP A 224 20.84 3.93 -12.39
CA ASP A 224 21.26 4.37 -13.71
C ASP A 224 22.66 3.81 -14.03
N VAL A 225 22.75 2.96 -15.06
CA VAL A 225 23.99 2.35 -15.53
C VAL A 225 24.44 2.84 -16.91
N ASP A 226 23.58 3.53 -17.66
CA ASP A 226 23.93 4.13 -18.95
C ASP A 226 24.27 5.64 -18.88
N GLY A 227 24.03 6.26 -17.72
CA GLY A 227 24.37 7.65 -17.41
C GLY A 227 23.37 8.67 -17.95
N ASP A 228 22.15 8.25 -18.30
CA ASP A 228 21.13 9.12 -18.90
C ASP A 228 20.25 9.88 -17.88
N GLY A 229 20.48 9.65 -16.59
CA GLY A 229 19.82 10.27 -15.45
C GLY A 229 18.56 9.57 -14.97
N VAL A 230 18.19 8.42 -15.57
CA VAL A 230 16.98 7.64 -15.22
C VAL A 230 17.39 6.26 -14.69
N GLN A 231 16.64 5.73 -13.72
CA GLN A 231 16.87 4.37 -13.24
C GLN A 231 16.61 3.33 -14.33
N ASP A 232 17.48 2.34 -14.43
CA ASP A 232 17.39 1.28 -15.42
C ASP A 232 16.66 0.05 -14.88
N LEU A 233 16.39 -0.89 -15.77
CA LEU A 233 15.61 -2.08 -15.51
C LEU A 233 16.44 -3.33 -15.81
N MET A 234 16.39 -4.32 -14.94
CA MET A 234 16.95 -5.65 -15.19
C MET A 234 15.83 -6.68 -15.23
N ILE A 235 15.79 -7.45 -16.31
CA ILE A 235 14.81 -8.52 -16.52
C ILE A 235 15.56 -9.84 -16.61
N PHE A 236 15.04 -10.84 -15.92
CA PHE A 236 15.53 -12.21 -16.00
C PHE A 236 14.57 -13.05 -16.82
N THR A 237 15.11 -13.84 -17.74
CA THR A 237 14.33 -14.81 -18.51
C THR A 237 14.95 -16.19 -18.41
N THR A 238 14.12 -17.21 -18.33
CA THR A 238 14.57 -18.60 -18.23
C THR A 238 14.17 -19.39 -19.46
N ALA A 239 15.10 -20.18 -19.99
CA ALA A 239 14.84 -21.17 -21.03
C ALA A 239 15.51 -22.50 -20.60
N GLY A 240 14.71 -23.45 -20.14
CA GLY A 240 15.24 -24.64 -19.45
C GLY A 240 15.93 -24.27 -18.14
N ASP A 241 17.18 -24.68 -17.97
CA ASP A 241 17.99 -24.43 -16.78
C ASP A 241 18.88 -23.18 -16.90
N GLU A 242 18.88 -22.52 -18.05
CA GLU A 242 19.63 -21.29 -18.29
C GLU A 242 18.77 -20.08 -17.95
N THR A 243 19.28 -19.23 -17.05
CA THR A 243 18.70 -17.92 -16.75
C THR A 243 19.54 -16.85 -17.41
N LYS A 244 18.92 -16.04 -18.27
CA LYS A 244 19.54 -14.86 -18.87
C LYS A 244 19.19 -13.63 -18.08
N ASN A 245 20.16 -12.74 -17.88
CA ASN A 245 19.91 -11.40 -17.36
C ASN A 245 20.12 -10.38 -18.48
N VAL A 246 19.13 -9.51 -18.67
CA VAL A 246 19.16 -8.45 -19.68
C VAL A 246 18.85 -7.13 -19.00
N ILE A 247 19.59 -6.09 -19.38
CA ILE A 247 19.43 -4.74 -18.85
C ILE A 247 18.76 -3.88 -19.92
N TYR A 248 17.81 -3.05 -19.51
CA TYR A 248 17.07 -2.12 -20.35
C TYR A 248 17.11 -0.72 -19.75
N SER A 249 17.30 0.29 -20.59
CA SER A 249 17.22 1.69 -20.18
C SER A 249 15.79 2.02 -19.74
N GLY A 250 15.63 2.57 -18.54
CA GLY A 250 14.30 2.97 -18.05
C GLY A 250 13.71 4.15 -18.82
N LYS A 251 14.55 4.94 -19.50
CA LYS A 251 14.16 6.13 -20.25
C LYS A 251 13.54 5.82 -21.61
N ASN A 252 14.01 4.79 -22.29
CA ASN A 252 13.61 4.50 -23.68
C ASN A 252 13.37 3.01 -23.98
N GLY A 253 13.61 2.11 -23.02
CA GLY A 253 13.41 0.67 -23.18
C GLY A 253 14.49 -0.03 -24.01
N LYS A 254 15.55 0.66 -24.43
CA LYS A 254 16.63 0.08 -25.23
C LYS A 254 17.50 -0.84 -24.36
N GLN A 255 17.84 -2.00 -24.92
CA GLN A 255 18.76 -2.94 -24.28
C GLN A 255 20.16 -2.33 -24.08
N ILE A 256 20.70 -2.51 -22.88
CA ILE A 256 22.05 -2.10 -22.47
C ILE A 256 22.93 -3.34 -22.41
N GLY A 257 24.03 -3.33 -23.18
CA GLY A 257 24.92 -4.48 -23.31
C GLY A 257 24.32 -5.60 -24.16
N THR A 258 24.60 -6.84 -23.77
CA THR A 258 24.12 -8.04 -24.44
C THR A 258 23.20 -8.80 -23.50
N SER A 259 23.61 -9.95 -22.99
CA SER A 259 22.88 -10.68 -21.95
C SER A 259 23.88 -11.51 -21.18
N GLY A 260 23.82 -11.47 -19.85
CA GLY A 260 24.59 -12.40 -19.05
C GLY A 260 23.85 -13.73 -18.90
N ARG A 261 24.58 -14.77 -18.50
CA ARG A 261 24.07 -16.14 -18.38
C ARG A 261 24.38 -16.68 -17.00
N LEU A 262 23.36 -17.26 -16.38
CA LEU A 262 23.39 -17.82 -15.04
C LEU A 262 22.83 -19.25 -15.10
N SER A 263 23.48 -20.17 -14.39
CA SER A 263 23.02 -21.55 -14.26
C SER A 263 22.35 -21.73 -12.90
N LEU A 264 21.08 -21.32 -12.82
CA LEU A 264 20.27 -21.37 -11.59
C LEU A 264 19.24 -22.52 -11.63
N GLY A 265 19.17 -23.29 -12.71
CA GLY A 265 18.14 -24.32 -12.88
C GLY A 265 16.78 -23.75 -13.25
N ALA A 266 15.75 -24.59 -13.22
CA ALA A 266 14.41 -24.23 -13.67
C ALA A 266 13.68 -23.28 -12.70
N ARG A 267 13.17 -22.17 -13.26
CA ARG A 267 12.26 -21.20 -12.60
C ARG A 267 12.76 -20.64 -11.25
N PRO A 268 13.94 -20.00 -11.21
CA PRO A 268 14.38 -19.30 -10.01
C PRO A 268 13.40 -18.18 -9.65
N GLY A 269 13.16 -17.95 -8.35
CA GLY A 269 12.65 -16.68 -7.86
C GLY A 269 13.82 -15.73 -7.57
N TYR A 270 13.53 -14.44 -7.38
CA TYR A 270 14.57 -13.52 -6.92
C TYR A 270 14.04 -12.35 -6.09
N LEU A 271 14.96 -11.75 -5.33
CA LEU A 271 14.74 -10.55 -4.53
C LEU A 271 16.01 -9.68 -4.56
N MET A 272 15.88 -8.39 -4.87
CA MET A 272 17.01 -7.46 -4.69
C MET A 272 17.04 -6.90 -3.28
N HIS A 273 18.20 -6.93 -2.65
CA HIS A 273 18.47 -6.30 -1.36
C HIS A 273 19.54 -5.22 -1.49
N VAL A 274 19.39 -4.14 -0.73
CA VAL A 274 20.40 -3.08 -0.63
C VAL A 274 20.94 -3.09 0.78
N THR A 275 22.23 -3.37 0.92
CA THR A 275 22.88 -3.44 2.24
C THR A 275 22.94 -2.04 2.86
N LYS A 276 23.23 -1.93 4.16
CA LYS A 276 23.39 -0.63 4.84
C LYS A 276 24.56 0.17 4.30
N THR A 277 25.54 -0.50 3.69
CA THR A 277 26.65 0.16 3.01
C THR A 277 26.25 0.72 1.65
N GLY A 278 25.05 0.41 1.14
CA GLY A 278 24.55 0.87 -0.16
C GLY A 278 24.98 -0.03 -1.32
N SER A 279 25.32 -1.29 -1.05
CA SER A 279 25.66 -2.28 -2.08
C SER A 279 24.41 -3.04 -2.52
N TYR A 280 24.25 -3.26 -3.82
CA TYR A 280 23.09 -3.91 -4.40
C TYR A 280 23.38 -5.39 -4.65
N TYR A 281 22.53 -6.26 -4.12
CA TYR A 281 22.60 -7.72 -4.31
C TYR A 281 21.28 -8.25 -4.81
N VAL A 282 21.32 -9.22 -5.72
CA VAL A 282 20.18 -10.01 -6.16
C VAL A 282 20.32 -11.41 -5.56
N LEU A 283 19.34 -11.78 -4.75
CA LEU A 283 19.20 -13.10 -4.18
C LEU A 283 18.35 -13.93 -5.14
N PHE A 284 18.87 -15.03 -5.67
CA PHE A 284 18.10 -16.00 -6.45
C PHE A 284 17.79 -17.20 -5.59
N ASN A 285 16.53 -17.62 -5.54
CA ASN A 285 16.15 -18.88 -4.91
C ASN A 285 15.78 -19.92 -5.96
N THR A 286 16.34 -21.10 -5.81
CA THR A 286 15.86 -22.31 -6.48
C THR A 286 14.90 -23.04 -5.55
N VAL A 287 14.55 -24.28 -5.88
CA VAL A 287 13.71 -25.11 -5.01
C VAL A 287 14.36 -25.23 -3.62
N ASN A 288 15.67 -25.46 -3.49
CA ASN A 288 16.30 -25.81 -2.22
C ASN A 288 17.54 -24.98 -1.85
N ALA A 289 17.95 -24.02 -2.68
CA ALA A 289 19.16 -23.26 -2.47
C ALA A 289 18.96 -21.76 -2.72
N LEU A 290 19.73 -20.94 -2.00
CA LEU A 290 19.76 -19.49 -2.13
C LEU A 290 21.12 -19.07 -2.68
N TYR A 291 21.13 -18.17 -3.66
CA TYR A 291 22.33 -17.66 -4.30
C TYR A 291 22.39 -16.14 -4.22
N GLY A 292 23.55 -15.57 -3.94
CA GLY A 292 23.77 -14.13 -3.87
C GLY A 292 24.70 -13.63 -4.98
N TYR A 293 24.20 -12.74 -5.82
CA TYR A 293 25.01 -12.06 -6.84
C TYR A 293 25.00 -10.55 -6.59
N SER A 294 26.16 -9.92 -6.62
CA SER A 294 26.21 -8.46 -6.60
C SER A 294 25.70 -7.91 -7.94
N LEU A 295 25.09 -6.74 -7.90
CA LEU A 295 24.67 -6.06 -9.14
C LEU A 295 25.90 -5.71 -10.02
N LYS A 296 27.06 -5.50 -9.40
CA LYS A 296 28.33 -5.29 -10.11
C LYS A 296 28.69 -6.49 -10.99
N ASP A 297 28.53 -7.70 -10.46
CA ASP A 297 28.83 -8.94 -11.20
C ASP A 297 27.82 -9.16 -12.32
N LEU A 298 26.52 -9.01 -12.03
CA LEU A 298 25.45 -9.15 -13.02
C LEU A 298 25.57 -8.14 -14.18
N TYR A 299 25.94 -6.90 -13.87
CA TYR A 299 26.24 -5.88 -14.86
C TYR A 299 27.44 -6.28 -15.72
N SER A 300 28.52 -6.76 -15.09
CA SER A 300 29.73 -7.17 -15.81
C SER A 300 29.45 -8.38 -16.72
N MET A 301 28.59 -9.31 -16.29
CA MET A 301 28.11 -10.42 -17.12
C MET A 301 27.27 -9.96 -18.31
N ALA A 302 26.39 -8.96 -18.13
CA ALA A 302 25.53 -8.46 -19.20
C ALA A 302 26.29 -7.62 -20.25
N THR A 303 27.26 -6.83 -19.81
CA THR A 303 27.99 -5.89 -20.68
C THR A 303 29.34 -6.42 -21.16
N GLY A 304 29.88 -7.45 -20.52
CA GLY A 304 31.24 -7.95 -20.78
C GLY A 304 32.35 -7.00 -20.32
N MET A 305 32.01 -5.94 -19.58
CA MET A 305 32.95 -4.92 -19.10
C MET A 305 32.93 -4.88 -17.58
N GLU A 306 34.10 -4.74 -16.97
CA GLU A 306 34.16 -4.47 -15.54
C GLU A 306 33.53 -3.10 -15.26
N SER A 307 32.57 -3.08 -14.32
CA SER A 307 31.94 -1.84 -13.91
C SER A 307 32.93 -0.90 -13.24
N LYS A 308 33.06 0.31 -13.80
CA LYS A 308 33.75 1.46 -13.19
C LYS A 308 32.80 2.41 -12.46
N LEU A 309 31.52 2.07 -12.40
CA LEU A 309 30.51 2.90 -11.76
C LEU A 309 30.69 2.83 -10.24
N ALA A 310 30.92 3.98 -9.61
CA ALA A 310 31.06 4.08 -8.16
C ALA A 310 29.79 3.64 -7.40
N SER A 311 28.63 3.66 -8.06
CA SER A 311 27.36 3.15 -7.55
C SER A 311 27.33 1.62 -7.40
N LEU A 312 28.14 0.88 -8.18
CA LEU A 312 28.17 -0.58 -8.20
C LEU A 312 29.36 -1.11 -7.39
N LYS A 313 29.12 -1.33 -6.10
CA LYS A 313 30.11 -1.85 -5.14
C LYS A 313 29.61 -3.13 -4.46
N GLN A 314 30.56 -3.88 -3.90
CA GLN A 314 30.33 -5.10 -3.14
C GLN A 314 30.50 -4.83 -1.63
N ASP A 315 29.71 -5.50 -0.81
CA ASP A 315 29.76 -5.43 0.65
C ASP A 315 30.63 -6.57 1.21
N PRO A 316 31.75 -6.28 1.91
CA PRO A 316 32.63 -7.30 2.44
C PRO A 316 31.98 -8.28 3.44
N GLN A 317 30.89 -7.89 4.11
CA GLN A 317 30.19 -8.80 5.02
C GLN A 317 29.35 -9.84 4.27
N TRP A 318 28.73 -9.43 3.17
CA TRP A 318 28.01 -10.32 2.28
C TRP A 318 28.96 -11.27 1.53
N GLU A 319 30.06 -10.75 0.98
CA GLU A 319 31.05 -11.57 0.27
C GLU A 319 31.70 -12.65 1.16
N LYS A 320 31.73 -12.46 2.49
CA LYS A 320 32.20 -13.49 3.44
C LYS A 320 31.21 -14.63 3.64
N LYS A 321 29.93 -14.38 3.42
CA LYS A 321 28.82 -15.33 3.62
C LYS A 321 28.43 -16.04 2.34
N ILE A 322 28.69 -15.42 1.20
CA ILE A 322 28.49 -15.99 -0.13
C ILE A 322 29.67 -16.93 -0.43
N GLU A 323 29.39 -18.21 -0.65
CA GLU A 323 30.41 -19.21 -0.97
C GLU A 323 30.96 -19.00 -2.38
N SER A 324 32.27 -18.83 -2.52
CA SER A 324 32.93 -18.77 -3.83
C SER A 324 33.42 -20.15 -4.25
N PRO A 325 33.24 -20.58 -5.52
CA PRO A 325 32.67 -19.85 -6.66
C PRO A 325 31.17 -20.11 -6.90
N THR A 326 30.48 -20.84 -6.03
CA THR A 326 29.09 -21.29 -6.25
C THR A 326 28.04 -20.19 -6.07
N HIS A 327 28.42 -19.08 -5.45
CA HIS A 327 27.54 -17.99 -5.02
C HIS A 327 26.45 -18.41 -4.03
N HIS A 328 26.61 -19.57 -3.39
CA HIS A 328 25.62 -20.14 -2.50
C HIS A 328 25.61 -19.43 -1.14
N ILE A 329 24.42 -19.21 -0.57
CA ILE A 329 24.21 -18.66 0.78
C ILE A 329 23.66 -19.78 1.66
N PRO A 330 24.40 -20.24 2.68
CA PRO A 330 23.95 -21.32 3.56
C PRO A 330 22.74 -20.88 4.40
N LEU A 331 21.72 -21.74 4.44
CA LEU A 331 20.50 -21.59 5.24
C LEU A 331 20.44 -22.66 6.35
N LEU A 332 19.67 -22.41 7.41
CA LEU A 332 19.58 -23.35 8.55
C LEU A 332 18.84 -24.66 8.26
N SER A 333 17.93 -24.66 7.29
CA SER A 333 17.16 -25.84 6.88
C SER A 333 17.21 -25.98 5.37
N SER A 334 17.17 -27.24 4.92
CA SER A 334 17.18 -27.65 3.53
C SER A 334 15.77 -27.78 2.91
N GLY A 335 14.73 -27.26 3.58
CA GLY A 335 13.36 -27.25 3.06
C GLY A 335 13.23 -26.38 1.80
N ASP A 336 12.19 -26.64 1.01
CA ASP A 336 12.03 -25.94 -0.27
C ASP A 336 11.72 -24.46 -0.05
N ILE A 337 12.45 -23.54 -0.68
CA ILE A 337 12.19 -22.10 -0.61
C ILE A 337 10.93 -21.78 -1.41
N ARG A 338 9.95 -21.16 -0.75
CA ARG A 338 8.65 -20.77 -1.33
C ARG A 338 8.56 -19.27 -1.58
N TYR A 339 8.99 -18.46 -0.62
CA TYR A 339 8.95 -16.99 -0.73
C TYR A 339 10.22 -16.36 -0.15
N LEU A 340 10.65 -15.27 -0.79
CA LEU A 340 11.67 -14.35 -0.28
C LEU A 340 11.02 -12.98 -0.14
N VAL A 341 10.98 -12.43 1.07
CA VAL A 341 10.29 -11.15 1.33
C VAL A 341 11.19 -10.22 2.15
N LYS A 342 11.17 -8.93 1.81
CA LYS A 342 11.80 -7.89 2.64
C LYS A 342 10.94 -7.58 3.84
N VAL A 343 11.54 -7.57 5.02
CA VAL A 343 10.88 -7.19 6.27
C VAL A 343 11.47 -5.88 6.77
N PRO A 344 10.69 -4.79 6.84
CA PRO A 344 11.15 -3.55 7.44
C PRO A 344 11.58 -3.77 8.90
N GLY A 345 12.79 -3.31 9.23
CA GLY A 345 13.36 -3.39 10.58
C GLY A 345 13.84 -2.03 11.07
N ARG A 346 14.07 -1.91 12.38
CA ARG A 346 14.52 -0.65 13.02
C ARG A 346 15.83 -0.11 12.45
N SER A 347 16.71 -1.00 12.02
CA SER A 347 18.08 -0.67 11.60
C SER A 347 18.31 -0.92 10.10
N GLY A 348 17.25 -1.05 9.30
CA GLY A 348 17.29 -1.45 7.90
C GLY A 348 16.35 -2.62 7.59
N GLU A 349 16.25 -2.99 6.33
CA GLU A 349 15.46 -4.14 5.88
C GLU A 349 16.16 -5.46 6.27
N ASN A 350 15.37 -6.44 6.68
CA ASN A 350 15.78 -7.84 6.86
C ASN A 350 15.15 -8.69 5.76
N ILE A 351 15.58 -9.95 5.63
CA ILE A 351 15.11 -10.86 4.59
C ILE A 351 14.42 -12.05 5.26
N LEU A 352 13.13 -12.23 5.01
CA LEU A 352 12.39 -13.42 5.42
C LEU A 352 12.48 -14.47 4.31
N VAL A 353 13.05 -15.62 4.66
CA VAL A 353 13.09 -16.81 3.82
C VAL A 353 12.03 -17.78 4.32
N VAL A 354 10.97 -17.95 3.53
CA VAL A 354 9.88 -18.88 3.83
C VAL A 354 10.15 -20.18 3.11
N LYS A 355 10.40 -21.25 3.87
CA LYS A 355 10.65 -22.61 3.37
C LYS A 355 9.41 -23.49 3.55
N SER A 356 9.46 -24.72 3.04
CA SER A 356 8.35 -25.67 3.13
C SER A 356 8.06 -26.16 4.55
N ASP A 357 9.04 -26.07 5.44
CA ASP A 357 9.04 -26.57 6.81
C ASP A 357 9.04 -25.45 7.87
N MET A 358 9.69 -24.32 7.58
CA MET A 358 9.84 -23.20 8.50
C MET A 358 10.01 -21.86 7.79
N ALA A 359 9.75 -20.77 8.52
CA ALA A 359 10.17 -19.43 8.11
C ALA A 359 11.36 -18.96 8.94
N GLU A 360 12.32 -18.32 8.28
CA GLU A 360 13.60 -17.89 8.85
C GLU A 360 13.83 -16.41 8.52
N LEU A 361 14.12 -15.59 9.52
CA LEU A 361 14.46 -14.18 9.30
C LEU A 361 15.98 -13.99 9.32
N LEU A 362 16.53 -13.51 8.21
CA LEU A 362 17.94 -13.17 8.07
C LEU A 362 18.17 -11.68 8.26
N ASN A 363 19.28 -11.33 8.91
CA ASN A 363 19.75 -9.96 9.02
C ASN A 363 20.16 -9.44 7.63
N GLY A 364 19.59 -8.31 7.17
CA GLY A 364 19.92 -7.78 5.84
C GLY A 364 21.38 -7.33 5.66
N GLN A 365 22.11 -7.06 6.73
CA GLN A 365 23.51 -6.64 6.64
C GLN A 365 24.50 -7.81 6.76
N THR A 366 24.23 -8.77 7.65
CA THR A 366 25.19 -9.85 7.96
C THR A 366 24.76 -11.22 7.46
N LEU A 367 23.53 -11.37 6.96
CA LEU A 367 22.89 -12.64 6.59
C LEU A 367 22.84 -13.67 7.72
N ASP A 368 23.06 -13.26 8.97
CA ASP A 368 22.89 -14.15 10.12
C ASP A 368 21.40 -14.38 10.42
N SER A 369 21.06 -15.61 10.81
CA SER A 369 19.72 -15.97 11.24
C SER A 369 19.37 -15.27 12.56
N LEU A 370 18.26 -14.54 12.57
CA LEU A 370 17.76 -13.79 13.73
C LEU A 370 16.79 -14.63 14.56
N TRP A 371 15.84 -15.29 13.91
CA TRP A 371 14.89 -16.21 14.52
C TRP A 371 14.27 -17.11 13.46
N THR A 372 13.66 -18.20 13.93
CA THR A 372 12.95 -19.17 13.11
C THR A 372 11.58 -19.43 13.71
N VAL A 373 10.59 -19.74 12.86
CA VAL A 373 9.25 -20.14 13.29
C VAL A 373 8.79 -21.35 12.48
N ASN A 374 8.19 -22.32 13.17
CA ASN A 374 7.62 -23.50 12.52
C ASN A 374 6.39 -23.07 11.73
N ALA A 375 6.49 -23.15 10.41
CA ALA A 375 5.45 -22.73 9.50
C ALA A 375 5.60 -23.58 8.24
N SER A 376 4.83 -24.66 8.16
CA SER A 376 4.87 -25.57 7.03
C SER A 376 3.87 -25.16 5.95
N HIS A 377 4.18 -25.48 4.69
CA HIS A 377 3.26 -25.35 3.55
C HIS A 377 2.58 -23.97 3.43
N ILE A 378 3.36 -22.88 3.40
CA ILE A 378 2.80 -21.54 3.22
C ILE A 378 2.11 -21.40 1.85
N LEU A 379 0.86 -20.91 1.88
CA LEU A 379 -0.09 -20.85 0.77
C LEU A 379 0.01 -19.56 -0.06
N SER A 380 0.46 -18.47 0.55
CA SER A 380 0.56 -17.16 -0.08
C SER A 380 1.77 -16.39 0.42
N GLU A 381 2.21 -15.41 -0.36
CA GLU A 381 3.24 -14.47 0.07
C GLU A 381 2.83 -13.80 1.40
N PRO A 382 3.73 -13.73 2.39
CA PRO A 382 3.49 -13.08 3.68
C PRO A 382 3.02 -11.62 3.55
N VAL A 383 2.09 -11.22 4.42
CA VAL A 383 1.56 -9.84 4.48
C VAL A 383 1.95 -9.20 5.81
N PHE A 384 2.16 -7.89 5.81
CA PHE A 384 2.56 -7.15 7.01
C PHE A 384 1.40 -6.40 7.66
N GLY A 385 1.43 -6.30 8.99
CA GLY A 385 0.48 -5.50 9.77
C GLY A 385 0.93 -5.31 11.21
N TYR A 386 0.08 -4.71 12.04
CA TYR A 386 0.37 -4.38 13.43
C TYR A 386 -0.63 -5.07 14.36
N TYR A 387 -0.23 -6.17 14.99
CA TYR A 387 -1.07 -6.83 16.00
C TYR A 387 -1.03 -6.04 17.32
N THR A 388 0.18 -5.73 17.77
CA THR A 388 0.41 -4.78 18.87
C THR A 388 0.73 -3.38 18.31
N PRO A 389 0.40 -2.30 19.05
CA PRO A 389 0.65 -0.93 18.61
C PRO A 389 2.09 -0.68 18.19
N ASP A 390 2.30 -0.16 16.98
CA ASP A 390 3.60 0.27 16.44
C ASP A 390 4.69 -0.83 16.32
N VAL A 391 4.34 -2.11 16.50
CA VAL A 391 5.24 -3.24 16.29
C VAL A 391 4.82 -4.02 15.06
N LEU A 392 5.75 -4.20 14.12
CA LEU A 392 5.49 -4.91 12.87
C LEU A 392 5.30 -6.42 13.12
N HIS A 393 4.27 -6.98 12.49
CA HIS A 393 3.95 -8.39 12.48
C HIS A 393 3.85 -8.89 11.05
N ILE A 394 4.05 -10.20 10.90
CA ILE A 394 4.05 -10.94 9.66
C ILE A 394 2.87 -11.92 9.73
N VAL A 395 1.99 -11.86 8.74
CA VAL A 395 0.85 -12.75 8.59
C VAL A 395 1.26 -13.90 7.67
N LEU A 396 1.19 -15.11 8.18
CA LEU A 396 1.50 -16.35 7.45
C LEU A 396 0.22 -17.18 7.31
N GLU A 397 -0.07 -17.64 6.10
CA GLU A 397 -1.14 -18.61 5.83
C GLU A 397 -0.52 -19.96 5.49
N SER A 398 -0.63 -20.95 6.38
CA SER A 398 -0.10 -22.31 6.20
C SER A 398 -1.21 -23.32 5.89
N GLU A 399 -0.94 -24.31 5.06
CA GLU A 399 -1.83 -25.47 4.86
C GLU A 399 -1.70 -26.45 6.03
N VAL A 400 -2.82 -26.82 6.66
CA VAL A 400 -2.86 -27.82 7.75
C VAL A 400 -3.48 -29.13 7.28
N GLY A 401 -4.24 -29.11 6.19
CA GLY A 401 -4.82 -30.29 5.57
C GLY A 401 -5.66 -29.92 4.34
N PRO A 402 -6.29 -30.91 3.70
CA PRO A 402 -7.07 -30.68 2.49
C PRO A 402 -8.16 -29.62 2.72
N ASN A 403 -8.13 -28.55 1.93
CA ASN A 403 -9.05 -27.40 2.04
C ASN A 403 -9.08 -26.75 3.43
N ARG A 404 -8.00 -26.87 4.22
CA ARG A 404 -7.85 -26.24 5.54
C ARG A 404 -6.56 -25.43 5.60
N LYS A 405 -6.67 -24.21 6.09
CA LYS A 405 -5.54 -23.32 6.33
C LYS A 405 -5.52 -22.84 7.76
N LYS A 406 -4.32 -22.48 8.22
CA LYS A 406 -4.07 -21.81 9.48
C LYS A 406 -3.45 -20.46 9.20
N ILE A 407 -4.03 -19.42 9.76
CA ILE A 407 -3.50 -18.06 9.74
C ILE A 407 -2.72 -17.87 11.03
N MET A 408 -1.50 -17.36 10.94
CA MET A 408 -0.64 -17.04 12.08
C MET A 408 -0.17 -15.60 11.97
N ILE A 409 -0.19 -14.87 13.09
CA ILE A 409 0.35 -13.51 13.18
C ILE A 409 1.60 -13.55 14.07
N VAL A 410 2.75 -13.34 13.44
CA VAL A 410 4.08 -13.51 14.04
C VAL A 410 4.76 -12.15 14.21
N GLU A 411 5.30 -11.86 15.38
CA GLU A 411 6.05 -10.62 15.62
C GLU A 411 7.39 -10.63 14.86
N SER A 412 7.68 -9.57 14.09
CA SER A 412 8.87 -9.56 13.21
C SER A 412 10.20 -9.46 13.97
N GLY A 413 10.20 -8.94 15.20
CA GLY A 413 11.41 -8.76 16.00
C GLY A 413 11.88 -10.02 16.72
N SER A 414 10.95 -10.85 17.16
CA SER A 414 11.22 -12.01 18.03
C SER A 414 10.82 -13.36 17.43
N GLY A 415 9.98 -13.38 16.39
CA GLY A 415 9.41 -14.62 15.84
C GLY A 415 8.28 -15.21 16.70
N ALA A 416 7.81 -14.50 17.73
CA ALA A 416 6.74 -14.97 18.61
C ALA A 416 5.38 -14.95 17.90
N VAL A 417 4.62 -16.04 18.00
CA VAL A 417 3.24 -16.14 17.48
C VAL A 417 2.29 -15.50 18.50
N HIS A 418 1.58 -14.45 18.09
CA HIS A 418 0.64 -13.71 18.95
C HIS A 418 -0.81 -14.13 18.77
N TRP A 419 -1.16 -14.64 17.59
CA TRP A 419 -2.52 -15.06 17.29
C TRP A 419 -2.52 -16.08 16.16
N GLU A 420 -3.44 -17.04 16.25
CA GLU A 420 -3.62 -18.07 15.24
C GLU A 420 -5.09 -18.48 15.09
N LEU A 421 -5.46 -18.92 13.89
CA LEU A 421 -6.82 -19.36 13.58
C LEU A 421 -6.82 -20.36 12.42
N GLU A 422 -7.56 -21.45 12.59
CA GLU A 422 -7.83 -22.40 11.51
C GLU A 422 -9.14 -22.09 10.79
N LEU A 423 -9.12 -22.21 9.46
CA LEU A 423 -10.24 -21.94 8.57
C LEU A 423 -10.28 -22.99 7.47
N ASN A 424 -11.49 -23.29 6.99
CA ASN A 424 -11.62 -23.94 5.69
C ASN A 424 -11.30 -22.92 4.59
N SER A 425 -10.61 -23.37 3.55
CA SER A 425 -10.21 -22.54 2.43
C SER A 425 -10.32 -23.30 1.12
N ARG A 426 -10.81 -22.62 0.09
CA ARG A 426 -10.75 -23.12 -1.28
C ARG A 426 -9.32 -22.99 -1.82
N SER A 427 -8.96 -23.87 -2.74
CA SER A 427 -7.75 -23.71 -3.55
C SER A 427 -7.77 -22.38 -4.30
N GLY A 428 -6.62 -21.69 -4.33
CA GLY A 428 -6.51 -20.38 -4.97
C GLY A 428 -7.22 -19.24 -4.23
N SER A 429 -7.40 -19.34 -2.90
CA SER A 429 -7.84 -18.21 -2.08
C SER A 429 -6.92 -17.00 -2.30
N PRO A 430 -7.47 -15.78 -2.42
CA PRO A 430 -6.66 -14.57 -2.50
C PRO A 430 -5.86 -14.37 -1.21
N ARG A 431 -4.73 -13.65 -1.34
CA ARG A 431 -3.88 -13.25 -0.22
C ARG A 431 -4.66 -12.37 0.80
N PRO A 432 -4.28 -12.36 2.07
CA PRO A 432 -4.84 -11.43 3.05
C PRO A 432 -4.54 -9.96 2.68
N ALA A 433 -5.31 -9.05 3.25
CA ALA A 433 -5.05 -7.61 3.18
C ALA A 433 -5.04 -7.00 4.58
N THR A 434 -4.31 -5.91 4.77
CA THR A 434 -4.18 -5.23 6.07
C THR A 434 -4.47 -3.74 5.94
N LEU A 435 -5.14 -3.18 6.95
CA LEU A 435 -5.49 -1.76 7.00
C LEU A 435 -5.11 -1.19 8.36
N ASN A 436 -4.32 -0.12 8.37
CA ASN A 436 -3.90 0.52 9.60
C ASN A 436 -5.04 1.32 10.23
N THR A 437 -5.15 1.20 11.56
CA THR A 437 -6.17 1.84 12.38
C THR A 437 -5.55 2.96 13.22
N ALA A 438 -6.40 3.86 13.72
CA ALA A 438 -5.96 5.03 14.48
C ALA A 438 -5.39 4.68 15.88
N ASP A 439 -5.64 3.46 16.37
CA ASP A 439 -5.06 2.93 17.61
C ASP A 439 -3.72 2.20 17.36
N HIS A 440 -3.06 2.52 16.25
CA HIS A 440 -1.72 2.03 15.90
C HIS A 440 -1.62 0.51 15.65
N ARG A 441 -2.76 -0.14 15.46
CA ARG A 441 -2.88 -1.55 15.07
C ARG A 441 -3.27 -1.65 13.61
N SER A 442 -3.41 -2.88 13.11
CA SER A 442 -4.00 -3.18 11.82
C SER A 442 -5.27 -4.00 12.00
N THR A 443 -6.22 -3.73 11.12
CA THR A 443 -7.27 -4.67 10.78
C THR A 443 -6.73 -5.66 9.75
N PHE A 444 -7.03 -6.94 9.93
CA PHE A 444 -6.63 -8.02 9.03
C PHE A 444 -7.87 -8.55 8.31
N LEU A 445 -7.79 -8.66 6.99
CA LEU A 445 -8.85 -9.18 6.14
C LEU A 445 -8.37 -10.44 5.44
N PHE A 446 -9.13 -11.53 5.55
CA PHE A 446 -8.78 -12.81 4.95
C PHE A 446 -10.02 -13.58 4.50
N TRP A 447 -9.85 -14.40 3.47
CA TRP A 447 -10.91 -15.19 2.86
C TRP A 447 -10.90 -16.61 3.40
N GLY A 448 -12.06 -17.18 3.70
CA GLY A 448 -12.18 -18.56 4.16
C GLY A 448 -13.58 -18.88 4.65
N GLU A 449 -13.72 -19.96 5.40
CA GLU A 449 -14.94 -20.35 6.08
C GLU A 449 -14.57 -20.84 7.48
N TYR A 450 -15.07 -20.13 8.51
CA TYR A 450 -14.91 -20.56 9.89
C TYR A 450 -16.01 -21.55 10.24
N GLN A 451 -15.62 -22.75 10.70
CA GLN A 451 -16.54 -23.73 11.25
C GLN A 451 -16.30 -23.83 12.76
N ALA A 452 -17.31 -23.48 13.56
CA ALA A 452 -17.33 -23.84 14.96
C ALA A 452 -17.46 -25.36 15.09
N GLU A 453 -16.74 -25.98 16.02
CA GLU A 453 -16.72 -27.43 16.18
C GLU A 453 -18.15 -28.00 16.39
N ALA A 454 -18.47 -29.03 15.58
CA ALA A 454 -19.65 -29.90 15.58
C ALA A 454 -21.00 -29.30 15.13
N ASN A 455 -21.33 -29.54 13.85
CA ASN A 455 -22.55 -30.24 13.38
C ASN A 455 -22.88 -29.82 11.95
N GLU A 456 -22.27 -30.45 10.95
CA GLU A 456 -22.89 -30.65 9.63
C GLU A 456 -22.02 -31.60 8.81
N THR A 457 -22.37 -32.90 8.83
CA THR A 457 -22.00 -33.86 7.79
C THR A 457 -22.74 -33.48 6.51
N GLY A 458 -22.18 -32.54 5.76
CA GLY A 458 -22.71 -32.14 4.48
C GLY A 458 -21.61 -31.50 3.65
N SER A 459 -21.27 -32.12 2.52
CA SER A 459 -20.46 -31.54 1.45
C SER A 459 -21.20 -30.33 0.85
N LYS A 460 -21.31 -29.23 1.60
CA LYS A 460 -21.66 -27.92 1.06
C LYS A 460 -20.40 -27.41 0.39
N ALA A 461 -20.51 -26.99 -0.87
CA ALA A 461 -19.41 -26.35 -1.59
C ALA A 461 -18.80 -25.27 -0.68
N THR A 462 -17.48 -25.33 -0.48
CA THR A 462 -16.73 -24.43 0.41
C THR A 462 -17.02 -22.98 0.02
N ARG A 463 -17.81 -22.29 0.84
CA ARG A 463 -18.17 -20.88 0.60
C ARG A 463 -16.96 -20.05 1.00
N GLN A 464 -16.55 -19.10 0.16
CA GLN A 464 -15.52 -18.15 0.56
C GLN A 464 -16.18 -16.88 1.09
N ASN A 465 -16.02 -16.68 2.40
CA ASN A 465 -16.44 -15.47 3.09
C ASN A 465 -15.23 -14.61 3.42
N LEU A 466 -15.42 -13.30 3.38
CA LEU A 466 -14.44 -12.32 3.83
C LEU A 466 -14.61 -12.10 5.33
N TYR A 467 -13.58 -12.40 6.10
CA TYR A 467 -13.51 -12.12 7.52
C TYR A 467 -12.66 -10.87 7.78
N LEU A 468 -13.08 -10.11 8.79
CA LEU A 468 -12.35 -8.99 9.34
C LEU A 468 -12.00 -9.30 10.80
N PHE A 469 -10.71 -9.21 11.10
CA PHE A 469 -10.14 -9.40 12.42
C PHE A 469 -9.45 -8.12 12.91
N HIS A 470 -9.61 -7.79 14.19
CA HIS A 470 -8.89 -6.70 14.83
C HIS A 470 -8.39 -7.09 16.23
N PRO A 471 -7.10 -6.86 16.57
CA PRO A 471 -6.49 -7.34 17.82
C PRO A 471 -7.12 -6.81 19.12
N SER A 472 -7.90 -5.73 19.07
CA SER A 472 -8.64 -5.23 20.25
C SER A 472 -9.78 -6.16 20.67
N TYR A 473 -10.19 -7.09 19.81
CA TYR A 473 -11.18 -8.12 20.08
C TYR A 473 -10.64 -9.48 19.59
N PRO A 474 -9.63 -10.06 20.27
CA PRO A 474 -8.90 -11.23 19.78
C PRO A 474 -9.77 -12.49 19.62
N ASN A 475 -10.92 -12.54 20.30
CA ASN A 475 -11.87 -13.64 20.27
C ASN A 475 -13.05 -13.41 19.30
N VAL A 476 -12.97 -12.41 18.42
CA VAL A 476 -14.08 -11.98 17.55
C VAL A 476 -13.63 -11.89 16.10
N LEU A 477 -14.45 -12.44 15.21
CA LEU A 477 -14.37 -12.22 13.77
C LEU A 477 -15.66 -11.59 13.26
N LEU A 478 -15.53 -10.65 12.32
CA LEU A 478 -16.67 -10.14 11.56
C LEU A 478 -16.68 -10.79 10.18
N GLU A 479 -17.72 -11.58 9.91
CA GLU A 479 -18.00 -12.09 8.58
C GLU A 479 -18.74 -11.01 7.78
N LEU A 480 -18.07 -10.48 6.76
CA LEU A 480 -18.54 -9.32 6.00
C LEU A 480 -19.43 -9.73 4.82
N ASN A 481 -18.82 -10.30 3.79
CA ASN A 481 -19.48 -10.59 2.52
C ASN A 481 -18.93 -11.90 1.96
N ASN A 482 -19.66 -12.49 1.01
CA ASN A 482 -19.24 -13.69 0.30
C ASN A 482 -19.09 -13.42 -1.20
N SER A 483 -18.29 -14.25 -1.86
CA SER A 483 -18.16 -14.23 -3.31
C SER A 483 -18.37 -15.65 -3.85
N PRO A 484 -19.35 -15.88 -4.74
CA PRO A 484 -19.46 -17.16 -5.44
C PRO A 484 -18.40 -17.30 -6.54
N ASP A 485 -17.95 -16.17 -7.10
CA ASP A 485 -17.02 -16.11 -8.22
C ASP A 485 -15.57 -16.28 -7.75
N ARG A 486 -14.72 -16.78 -8.65
CA ARG A 486 -13.28 -16.90 -8.43
C ARG A 486 -12.66 -15.51 -8.27
N ILE A 487 -12.04 -15.26 -7.13
CA ILE A 487 -11.33 -14.00 -6.84
C ILE A 487 -9.91 -14.14 -7.40
N VAL A 488 -9.59 -13.32 -8.41
CA VAL A 488 -8.29 -13.32 -9.07
C VAL A 488 -7.33 -12.36 -8.36
N ALA A 489 -7.82 -11.19 -7.95
CA ALA A 489 -7.07 -10.25 -7.13
C ALA A 489 -7.99 -9.58 -6.09
N PHE A 490 -7.40 -9.26 -4.94
CA PHE A 490 -8.07 -8.64 -3.81
C PHE A 490 -7.09 -7.70 -3.11
N ASP A 491 -7.56 -6.52 -2.74
CA ASP A 491 -6.80 -5.58 -1.92
C ASP A 491 -7.74 -4.71 -1.07
N ALA A 492 -7.23 -4.18 0.04
CA ALA A 492 -7.94 -3.28 0.94
C ALA A 492 -7.10 -2.05 1.24
N VAL A 493 -7.60 -0.87 0.88
CA VAL A 493 -6.87 0.40 1.02
C VAL A 493 -7.78 1.54 1.48
N LEU A 494 -7.15 2.66 1.84
CA LEU A 494 -7.85 3.92 2.05
C LEU A 494 -7.94 4.67 0.73
N PHE A 495 -9.15 4.71 0.17
CA PHE A 495 -9.45 5.46 -1.05
C PHE A 495 -9.30 6.96 -0.82
N GLU A 496 -9.67 7.44 0.36
CA GLU A 496 -9.44 8.82 0.79
C GLU A 496 -8.66 8.82 2.11
N ARG A 497 -7.68 9.73 2.22
CA ARG A 497 -6.80 9.84 3.40
C ARG A 497 -7.61 9.84 4.70
N SER A 498 -7.39 8.79 5.50
CA SER A 498 -7.95 8.58 6.85
C SER A 498 -9.48 8.54 6.95
N ARG A 499 -10.22 8.28 5.85
CA ARG A 499 -11.70 8.34 5.87
C ARG A 499 -12.38 7.13 5.24
N HIS A 500 -11.95 6.69 4.06
CA HIS A 500 -12.68 5.70 3.27
C HIS A 500 -11.90 4.41 3.08
N ALA A 501 -11.93 3.57 4.11
CA ALA A 501 -11.49 2.18 3.98
C ALA A 501 -12.43 1.43 3.06
N CYS A 502 -11.88 0.91 1.97
CA CYS A 502 -12.59 0.10 1.00
C CYS A 502 -11.75 -1.11 0.65
N TYR A 503 -12.39 -2.14 0.11
CA TYR A 503 -11.70 -3.24 -0.54
C TYR A 503 -12.16 -3.36 -1.99
N VAL A 504 -11.26 -3.85 -2.83
CA VAL A 504 -11.47 -4.05 -4.26
C VAL A 504 -11.34 -5.53 -4.57
N LEU A 505 -12.24 -5.99 -5.44
CA LEU A 505 -12.31 -7.37 -5.91
C LEU A 505 -12.22 -7.38 -7.43
N LEU A 506 -11.30 -8.18 -7.95
CA LEU A 506 -11.23 -8.54 -9.36
C LEU A 506 -11.62 -10.03 -9.49
N THR A 507 -12.75 -10.29 -10.13
CA THR A 507 -13.27 -11.65 -10.35
C THR A 507 -13.43 -11.92 -11.84
N GLY A 508 -13.33 -13.19 -12.22
CA GLY A 508 -13.54 -13.63 -13.60
C GLY A 508 -12.63 -14.79 -14.00
N PRO A 509 -12.80 -15.32 -15.22
CA PRO A 509 -11.96 -16.39 -15.73
C PRO A 509 -10.54 -15.90 -16.01
N GLN A 510 -9.56 -16.77 -15.78
CA GLN A 510 -8.18 -16.55 -16.22
C GLN A 510 -8.00 -17.02 -17.67
N SER A 511 -6.87 -16.65 -18.28
CA SER A 511 -6.57 -16.98 -19.69
C SER A 511 -6.69 -18.47 -20.04
N SER A 512 -6.55 -19.39 -19.07
CA SER A 512 -6.70 -20.83 -19.25
C SER A 512 -8.15 -21.34 -19.32
N GLU A 513 -9.13 -20.56 -18.87
CA GLU A 513 -10.52 -21.01 -18.67
C GLU A 513 -11.49 -20.55 -19.78
N GLY A 514 -10.98 -19.78 -20.74
CA GLY A 514 -11.79 -19.18 -21.81
C GLY A 514 -12.52 -17.89 -21.39
N PRO A 515 -13.04 -17.12 -22.36
CA PRO A 515 -13.65 -15.82 -22.10
C PRO A 515 -15.00 -15.94 -21.36
N GLY A 516 -15.26 -15.01 -20.43
CA GLY A 516 -16.48 -14.96 -19.62
C GLY A 516 -16.72 -13.57 -19.03
N TRP A 517 -17.36 -13.51 -17.87
CA TRP A 517 -17.59 -12.25 -17.16
C TRP A 517 -16.39 -11.90 -16.29
N VAL A 518 -15.78 -10.74 -16.54
CA VAL A 518 -14.80 -10.13 -15.64
C VAL A 518 -15.48 -8.98 -14.89
N SER A 519 -15.29 -8.90 -13.58
CA SER A 519 -15.87 -7.86 -12.74
C SER A 519 -14.83 -7.23 -11.83
N VAL A 520 -14.82 -5.91 -11.79
CA VAL A 520 -14.09 -5.11 -10.81
C VAL A 520 -15.11 -4.44 -9.91
N THR A 521 -15.01 -4.70 -8.61
CA THR A 521 -15.96 -4.19 -7.61
C THR A 521 -15.22 -3.48 -6.49
N LYS A 522 -15.65 -2.27 -6.15
CA LYS A 522 -15.24 -1.56 -4.93
C LYS A 522 -16.34 -1.66 -3.88
N ARG A 523 -16.00 -1.95 -2.63
CA ARG A 523 -16.94 -1.91 -1.49
C ARG A 523 -16.36 -1.16 -0.31
N LYS A 524 -17.17 -0.27 0.28
CA LYS A 524 -16.80 0.46 1.50
C LYS A 524 -16.94 -0.44 2.73
N LEU A 525 -15.85 -0.56 3.47
CA LEU A 525 -15.73 -1.51 4.58
C LEU A 525 -16.77 -1.27 5.69
N LYS A 526 -17.02 0.00 6.03
CA LYS A 526 -17.97 0.37 7.08
C LYS A 526 -19.41 -0.04 6.77
N GLU A 527 -19.80 -0.08 5.50
CA GLU A 527 -21.16 -0.50 5.12
C GLU A 527 -21.31 -2.01 5.35
N ASP A 528 -20.31 -2.78 4.94
CA ASP A 528 -20.33 -4.24 5.15
C ASP A 528 -20.22 -4.61 6.64
N ILE A 529 -19.54 -3.81 7.47
CA ILE A 529 -19.53 -4.00 8.94
C ILE A 529 -20.94 -3.90 9.53
N THR A 530 -21.79 -2.99 9.05
CA THR A 530 -23.16 -2.83 9.60
C THR A 530 -24.04 -4.05 9.34
N GLY A 531 -23.85 -4.74 8.22
CA GLY A 531 -24.56 -5.97 7.86
C GLY A 531 -23.84 -7.26 8.24
N SER A 532 -22.70 -7.18 8.92
CA SER A 532 -21.84 -8.33 9.18
C SER A 532 -22.41 -9.32 10.20
N ARG A 533 -21.98 -10.58 10.13
CA ARG A 533 -22.24 -11.57 11.18
C ARG A 533 -21.06 -11.60 12.16
N VAL A 534 -21.34 -11.52 13.46
CA VAL A 534 -20.32 -11.62 14.50
C VAL A 534 -20.10 -13.10 14.82
N THR A 535 -18.85 -13.54 14.72
CA THR A 535 -18.44 -14.92 15.00
C THR A 535 -17.49 -14.92 16.18
N TRP A 536 -17.87 -15.63 17.25
CA TRP A 536 -17.10 -15.74 18.49
C TRP A 536 -16.16 -16.95 18.41
N LEU A 537 -14.86 -16.72 18.57
CA LEU A 537 -13.84 -17.77 18.56
C LEU A 537 -13.76 -18.54 19.88
N SER A 538 -14.17 -17.90 20.97
CA SER A 538 -14.31 -18.51 22.28
C SER A 538 -15.58 -18.00 22.96
N GLN A 539 -16.17 -18.80 23.85
CA GLN A 539 -17.34 -18.40 24.63
C GLN A 539 -16.93 -17.29 25.61
N VAL A 540 -17.16 -16.04 25.23
CA VAL A 540 -16.98 -14.89 26.11
C VAL A 540 -18.35 -14.35 26.47
N ALA A 541 -18.68 -14.36 27.76
CA ALA A 541 -19.85 -13.68 28.28
C ALA A 541 -19.58 -12.17 28.33
N GLY A 542 -20.42 -11.35 27.69
CA GLY A 542 -20.48 -9.92 28.01
C GLY A 542 -21.02 -9.01 26.92
N ASP A 543 -20.60 -9.19 25.67
CA ASP A 543 -20.84 -8.21 24.62
C ASP A 543 -21.93 -8.67 23.64
N SER A 544 -22.92 -7.81 23.39
CA SER A 544 -23.91 -8.06 22.34
C SER A 544 -23.28 -7.94 20.95
N GLU A 545 -23.80 -8.67 19.96
CA GLU A 545 -23.31 -8.55 18.58
C GLU A 545 -23.41 -7.11 18.05
N GLN A 546 -24.49 -6.40 18.41
CA GLN A 546 -24.68 -5.01 18.01
C GLN A 546 -23.59 -4.10 18.59
N TYR A 547 -23.22 -4.31 19.86
CA TYR A 547 -22.15 -3.56 20.50
C TYR A 547 -20.80 -3.76 19.78
N ILE A 548 -20.49 -4.99 19.39
CA ILE A 548 -19.29 -5.29 18.59
C ILE A 548 -19.35 -4.58 17.24
N ARG A 549 -20.44 -4.71 16.48
CA ARG A 549 -20.61 -4.02 15.18
C ARG A 549 -20.41 -2.51 15.31
N ASP A 550 -21.01 -1.89 16.33
CA ASP A 550 -20.88 -0.46 16.59
C ASP A 550 -19.43 -0.05 16.89
N ARG A 551 -18.67 -0.89 17.63
CA ARG A 551 -17.25 -0.65 17.92
C ARG A 551 -16.39 -0.69 16.67
N PHE A 552 -16.57 -1.72 15.83
CA PHE A 552 -15.88 -1.83 14.55
C PHE A 552 -16.29 -0.72 13.57
N PHE A 553 -17.56 -0.32 13.54
CA PHE A 553 -18.04 0.79 12.72
C PHE A 553 -17.41 2.13 13.11
N ARG A 554 -17.22 2.35 14.42
CA ARG A 554 -16.56 3.56 14.97
C ARG A 554 -15.05 3.58 14.77
N MET A 555 -14.45 2.45 14.38
CA MET A 555 -13.01 2.36 14.10
C MET A 555 -12.61 3.40 13.06
N ARG A 556 -11.49 4.07 13.33
CA ARG A 556 -10.89 5.05 12.44
C ARG A 556 -9.67 4.43 11.80
N PHE A 557 -9.49 4.70 10.52
CA PHE A 557 -8.36 4.21 9.76
C PHE A 557 -7.33 5.32 9.58
N ARG A 558 -6.08 4.94 9.47
CA ARG A 558 -4.93 5.83 9.33
C ARG A 558 -4.19 5.48 8.05
N SER A 559 -3.81 6.49 7.26
CA SER A 559 -2.91 6.28 6.13
C SER A 559 -1.53 5.85 6.64
N GLN A 560 -0.89 4.92 5.93
CA GLN A 560 0.55 4.74 6.06
C GLN A 560 1.20 6.11 5.73
N MET A 561 2.04 6.59 6.65
CA MET A 561 2.79 7.84 6.48
C MET A 561 3.98 7.60 5.56
#